data_AF-A0A257TED3-F1
#
_entry.id   AF-A0A257TED3-F1
#
_cell.length_a   1.000
_cell.length_b   1.000
_cell.length_c   1.000
_cell.angle_alpha   90.00
_cell.angle_beta   90.00
_cell.angle_gamma   90.00
#
_symmetry.space_group_name_H-M   'P 1'
#
loop_
_entity.id
_entity.type
_entity.pdbx_description
1 polymer ?
#
loop_
_entity_poly.entity_id
_entity_poly.type
_entity_poly.pdbx_seq_one_letter_code
_entity_poly.pdbx_strand_id
1 'polypeptide(L)' 'MQQPQQLIHPQSGETVFGKPLESGDEVQKGDLYPSTNGKWEPFPIPDGISLRDGSVLVVRPA' A
#
# COMPACT_ATOMS: atom_id res chain seq x y z
N MET A 1 10.44 -12.34 7.14
CA MET A 1 10.36 -10.94 6.66
C MET A 1 10.04 -11.01 5.18
N GLN A 2 8.92 -10.45 4.74
CA GLN A 2 8.62 -10.38 3.30
C GLN A 2 9.61 -9.41 2.64
N GLN A 3 10.19 -9.80 1.51
CA GLN A 3 11.10 -8.95 0.74
C GLN A 3 10.31 -7.86 0.01
N PRO A 4 10.89 -6.67 -0.21
CA PRO A 4 10.25 -5.65 -1.03
C PRO A 4 10.04 -6.16 -2.46
N GLN A 5 8.85 -5.89 -3.00
CA GLN A 5 8.39 -6.29 -4.32
C GLN A 5 8.15 -5.06 -5.19
N GLN A 6 8.30 -5.23 -6.50
CA GLN A 6 7.89 -4.23 -7.47
C GLN A 6 6.38 -4.33 -7.70
N LEU A 7 5.63 -3.28 -7.39
CA LEU A 7 4.18 -3.23 -7.50
C LEU A 7 3.77 -2.15 -8.51
N ILE A 8 2.88 -2.52 -9.42
CA ILE A 8 2.45 -1.67 -10.54
C ILE A 8 1.04 -1.16 -10.26
N HIS A 9 0.86 0.15 -10.35
CA HIS A 9 -0.43 0.81 -10.22
C HIS A 9 -1.38 0.32 -11.32
N PRO A 10 -2.59 -0.16 -10.97
CA PRO A 10 -3.47 -0.87 -11.91
C PRO A 10 -3.94 0.00 -13.09
N GLN A 11 -4.02 1.33 -12.90
CA GLN A 11 -4.54 2.26 -13.91
C GLN A 11 -3.45 2.95 -14.76
N SER A 12 -2.31 3.30 -14.18
CA SER A 12 -1.29 4.16 -14.82
C SER A 12 -0.02 3.43 -15.19
N GLY A 13 0.22 2.24 -14.62
CA GLY A 13 1.51 1.57 -14.72
C GLY A 13 2.59 2.15 -13.80
N GLU A 14 2.28 3.15 -12.96
CA GLU A 14 3.24 3.70 -12.01
C GLU A 14 3.76 2.61 -11.07
N THR A 15 5.07 2.56 -10.90
CA THR A 15 5.71 1.49 -10.13
C THR A 15 6.16 1.99 -8.76
N VAL A 16 5.91 1.20 -7.73
CA VAL A 16 6.47 1.39 -6.38
C VAL A 16 7.22 0.13 -5.96
N PHE A 17 8.30 0.30 -5.21
CA PHE A 17 9.02 -0.80 -4.56
C PHE A 17 8.69 -0.81 -3.08
N GLY A 18 8.18 -1.92 -2.58
CA GLY A 18 7.75 -1.99 -1.19
C GLY A 18 7.20 -3.33 -0.76
N LYS A 19 6.84 -3.44 0.51
CA LYS A 19 6.17 -4.61 1.06
C LYS A 19 4.65 -4.41 0.94
N PRO A 20 3.90 -5.27 0.24
CA PRO A 20 2.45 -5.26 0.34
C PRO A 20 2.03 -5.57 1.78
N LEU A 21 1.04 -4.85 2.30
CA LEU A 21 0.49 -5.10 3.61
C LEU A 21 -0.58 -6.20 3.54
N GLU A 22 -0.60 -7.05 4.55
CA GLU A 22 -1.55 -8.15 4.68
C GLU A 22 -2.69 -7.79 5.63
N SER A 23 -3.76 -8.59 5.61
CA SER A 23 -4.83 -8.49 6.60
C SER A 23 -4.25 -8.62 8.01
N GLY A 24 -4.59 -7.67 8.88
CA GLY A 24 -4.02 -7.58 10.23
C GLY A 24 -2.71 -6.79 10.34
N ASP A 25 -2.02 -6.46 9.24
CA ASP A 25 -0.90 -5.50 9.30
C ASP A 25 -1.43 -4.12 9.73
N GLU A 26 -0.66 -3.46 10.60
CA GLU A 26 -0.93 -2.08 11.00
C GLU A 26 -0.36 -1.12 9.96
N VAL A 27 -1.20 -0.17 9.55
CA VAL A 27 -0.76 0.91 8.68
C VAL A 27 0.09 1.92 9.44
N GLN A 28 1.08 2.45 8.73
CA GLN A 28 2.06 3.40 9.21
C GLN A 28 2.08 4.61 8.26
N LYS A 29 2.50 5.74 8.82
CA LYS A 29 2.69 6.96 8.07
C LYS A 29 3.65 6.72 6.91
N GLY A 30 3.16 6.99 5.70
CA GLY A 30 3.93 6.82 4.47
C GLY A 30 3.63 5.51 3.73
N ASP A 31 2.80 4.62 4.29
CA ASP A 31 2.21 3.54 3.51
C ASP A 31 1.36 4.13 2.38
N LEU A 32 1.37 3.48 1.22
CA LEU A 32 0.80 3.97 -0.03
C LEU A 32 -0.34 3.08 -0.50
N TYR A 33 -1.36 3.65 -1.12
CA TYR A 33 -2.41 2.91 -1.82
C TYR A 33 -2.52 3.37 -3.28
N PRO A 34 -2.98 2.51 -4.20
CA PRO A 34 -3.26 2.90 -5.56
C PRO A 34 -4.53 3.75 -5.61
N SER A 35 -4.38 5.04 -5.88
CA SER A 35 -5.50 5.96 -5.97
C SER A 35 -6.11 5.98 -7.38
N THR A 36 -7.37 6.41 -7.47
CA THR A 36 -8.11 6.48 -8.75
C THR A 36 -7.56 7.54 -9.71
N ASN A 37 -6.65 8.39 -9.26
CA ASN A 37 -5.94 9.35 -10.09
C ASN A 37 -4.76 8.73 -10.86
N GLY A 38 -4.54 7.42 -10.73
CA GLY A 38 -3.43 6.73 -11.38
C GLY A 38 -2.10 6.92 -10.64
N LYS A 39 -2.11 7.21 -9.34
CA LYS A 39 -0.90 7.39 -8.56
C LYS A 39 -0.90 6.62 -7.25
N TRP A 40 0.29 6.32 -6.75
CA TRP A 40 0.48 5.89 -5.37
C TRP A 40 0.34 7.10 -4.43
N GLU A 41 -0.64 7.05 -3.55
CA GLU A 41 -0.92 8.14 -2.60
C GLU A 41 -0.78 7.67 -1.15
N PRO A 42 -0.45 8.56 -0.21
CA PRO A 42 -0.41 8.23 1.21
C PRO A 42 -1.74 7.68 1.69
N PHE A 43 -1.71 6.56 2.41
CA PHE A 43 -2.90 5.92 2.92
C PHE A 43 -3.66 6.88 3.86
N PRO A 44 -4.95 7.16 3.61
CA PRO A 44 -5.67 8.25 4.27
C PRO A 44 -6.13 7.91 5.70
N ILE A 45 -5.73 6.75 6.23
CA ILE A 45 -6.15 6.24 7.53
C ILE A 45 -5.07 6.59 8.57
N PRO A 46 -5.44 6.96 9.81
CA PRO A 46 -4.49 7.18 10.89
C PRO A 46 -3.59 5.96 11.16
N ASP A 47 -2.38 6.22 11.65
CA ASP A 47 -1.43 5.20 12.08
C ASP A 47 -2.05 4.25 13.13
N GLY A 48 -1.67 2.97 13.08
CA GLY A 48 -2.08 1.97 14.07
C GLY A 48 -3.47 1.36 13.83
N ILE A 49 -4.08 1.61 12.68
CA ILE A 49 -5.28 0.88 12.25
C ILE A 49 -4.86 -0.38 11.49
N SER A 50 -5.33 -1.54 11.93
CA SER A 50 -5.13 -2.79 11.21
C SER A 50 -5.98 -2.83 9.93
N LEU A 51 -5.39 -3.27 8.83
CA LEU A 51 -6.14 -3.55 7.61
C LEU A 51 -7.17 -4.65 7.88
N ARG A 52 -8.44 -4.35 7.55
CA ARG A 52 -9.51 -5.36 7.53
C ARG A 52 -9.54 -6.05 6.17
N ASP A 53 -9.88 -7.32 6.19
CA ASP A 53 -9.85 -8.19 5.02
C ASP A 53 -10.49 -7.58 3.76
N GLY A 54 -9.75 -7.69 2.64
CA GLY A 54 -10.38 -8.07 1.38
C GLY A 54 -10.13 -7.21 0.14
N SER A 55 -9.58 -5.99 0.19
CA SER A 55 -9.46 -5.23 -1.08
C SER A 55 -8.44 -4.09 -1.14
N VAL A 56 -7.69 -3.79 -0.09
CA VAL A 56 -6.86 -2.59 -0.12
C VAL A 56 -5.41 -2.98 -0.39
N LEU A 57 -4.96 -2.77 -1.63
CA LEU A 57 -3.58 -2.94 -2.08
C LEU A 57 -2.69 -1.85 -1.43
N VAL A 58 -2.48 -1.91 -0.12
CA VAL A 58 -1.61 -0.97 0.59
C VAL A 58 -0.18 -1.51 0.55
N VAL A 59 0.78 -0.60 0.35
CA VAL A 59 2.19 -0.91 0.18
C VAL A 59 3.01 -0.05 1.11
N ARG A 60 3.88 -0.69 1.90
CA ARG A 60 4.93 -0.01 2.63
C ARG A 60 6.14 0.18 1.73
N PRO A 61 6.44 1.41 1.26
CA PRO A 61 7.61 1.63 0.42
C PRO A 61 8.91 1.22 1.15
N ALA A 62 9.84 0.64 0.39
CA ALA A 62 11.12 0.13 0.89
C ALA A 62 12.14 1.24 1.15
#